data_AF-A0A661V3K1-F1
#
_entry.id   AF-A0A661V3K1-F1
#
_cell.length_a   1.000
_cell.length_b   1.000
_cell.length_c   1.000
_cell.angle_alpha   90.00
_cell.angle_beta   90.00
_cell.angle_gamma   90.00
#
_symmetry.space_group_name_H-M   'P 1'
#
loop_
_entity.id
_entity.type
_entity.pdbx_description
1 polymer ?
#
loop_
_entity_poly.entity_id
_entity_poly.type
_entity_poly.pdbx_seq_one_letter_code
_entity_poly.pdbx_strand_id
1 'polypeptide(L)'
;MEANYAPLWESLGLDLDAHDELLRVLGEGYSNIFLSQKDRPEGMAYFDFVMSEVHGLRIKELIDGQKEGRKVIGSFCVFVPEEIVRAADATLVGLCTGADFATDEVDKLLPRNTCALIKSAFGFKLGKVCPYIEAADLLVGENTCDGKKKSFEVLDKLVDKLYVMDIPQMKSPEGRALLKAEYARFKKAVEKLTGIVIDPARLRNGIEITN
;
A
#
# COMPACT_ATOMS: atom_id res chain seq x y z
N MET A 1 2.21 -18.01 -22.61
CA MET A 1 3.57 -17.91 -22.05
C MET A 1 3.39 -17.07 -20.81
N GLU A 2 3.41 -17.66 -19.62
CA GLU A 2 3.32 -16.89 -18.38
C GLU A 2 4.51 -15.92 -18.34
N ALA A 3 4.25 -14.66 -17.99
CA ALA A 3 5.30 -13.66 -17.93
C ALA A 3 6.23 -13.98 -16.75
N ASN A 4 7.53 -14.07 -16.99
CA ASN A 4 8.51 -14.26 -15.92
C ASN A 4 8.82 -12.90 -15.26
N TYR A 5 8.33 -12.72 -14.04
CA TYR A 5 8.54 -11.50 -13.23
C TYR A 5 9.72 -11.59 -12.25
N ALA A 6 10.43 -12.72 -12.17
CA ALA A 6 11.54 -12.86 -11.23
C ALA A 6 12.60 -11.74 -11.34
N PRO A 7 13.02 -11.28 -12.54
CA PRO A 7 13.95 -10.15 -12.64
C PRO A 7 13.39 -8.83 -12.09
N LEU A 8 12.07 -8.63 -12.18
CA LEU A 8 11.40 -7.45 -11.62
C LEU A 8 11.42 -7.51 -10.09
N TRP A 9 11.08 -8.65 -9.51
CA TRP A 9 11.10 -8.88 -8.07
C TRP A 9 12.50 -8.79 -7.48
N GLU A 10 13.50 -9.32 -8.17
CA GLU A 10 14.91 -9.18 -7.78
C GLU A 10 15.36 -7.71 -7.80
N SER A 11 14.94 -6.94 -8.81
CA SER A 11 15.25 -5.50 -8.87
C SER A 11 14.62 -4.68 -7.73
N LEU A 12 13.54 -5.19 -7.13
CA LEU A 12 12.89 -4.62 -5.94
C LEU A 12 13.53 -5.10 -4.63
N GLY A 13 14.51 -6.01 -4.70
CA GLY A 13 15.20 -6.56 -3.55
C GLY A 13 14.36 -7.56 -2.76
N LEU A 14 13.39 -8.22 -3.39
CA LEU A 14 12.59 -9.25 -2.74
C LEU A 14 13.42 -10.49 -2.40
N ASP A 15 13.03 -11.19 -1.33
CA ASP A 15 13.46 -12.56 -1.08
C ASP A 15 12.59 -13.49 -1.94
N LEU A 16 13.16 -13.99 -3.04
CA LEU A 16 12.41 -14.74 -4.06
C LEU A 16 11.88 -16.06 -3.53
N ASP A 17 12.64 -16.78 -2.69
CA ASP A 17 12.19 -18.07 -2.14
C ASP A 17 11.00 -17.85 -1.19
N ALA A 18 11.11 -16.84 -0.33
CA ALA A 18 10.05 -16.43 0.58
C ALA A 18 8.80 -15.92 -0.18
N HIS A 19 9.01 -15.18 -1.27
CA HIS A 19 7.94 -14.63 -2.11
C HIS A 19 7.22 -15.71 -2.93
N ASP A 20 7.95 -16.67 -3.49
CA ASP A 20 7.38 -17.80 -4.22
C ASP A 20 6.50 -18.67 -3.32
N GLU A 21 6.93 -18.91 -2.07
CA GLU A 21 6.12 -19.62 -1.08
C GLU A 21 4.82 -18.88 -0.76
N LEU A 22 4.88 -17.55 -0.60
CA LEU A 22 3.69 -16.72 -0.43
C LEU A 22 2.73 -16.86 -1.62
N LEU A 23 3.24 -16.77 -2.86
CA LEU A 23 2.41 -16.89 -4.06
C LEU A 23 1.79 -18.27 -4.21
N ARG A 24 2.53 -19.33 -3.86
CA ARG A 24 2.02 -20.70 -3.86
C ARG A 24 0.83 -20.85 -2.92
N VAL A 25 0.97 -20.41 -1.67
CA VAL A 25 -0.10 -20.48 -0.66
C VAL A 25 -1.31 -19.65 -1.08
N LEU A 26 -1.11 -18.45 -1.63
CA LEU A 26 -2.19 -17.61 -2.15
C LEU A 26 -2.91 -18.27 -3.33
N GLY A 27 -2.18 -18.87 -4.27
CA GLY A 27 -2.75 -19.55 -5.43
C GLY A 27 -3.57 -20.79 -5.05
N GLU A 28 -3.07 -21.61 -4.13
CA GLU A 28 -3.79 -22.75 -3.56
C GLU A 28 -5.05 -22.29 -2.82
N GLY A 29 -4.92 -21.27 -1.97
CA GLY A 29 -6.04 -20.69 -1.23
C GLY A 29 -7.13 -20.13 -2.16
N TYR A 30 -6.74 -19.39 -3.20
CA TYR A 30 -7.69 -18.82 -4.15
C TYR A 30 -8.42 -19.89 -4.96
N SER A 31 -7.69 -20.91 -5.40
CA SER A 31 -8.24 -22.05 -6.13
C SER A 31 -9.26 -22.81 -5.29
N ASN A 32 -8.91 -23.11 -4.03
CA ASN A 32 -9.75 -23.89 -3.14
C ASN A 32 -10.96 -23.12 -2.61
N ILE A 33 -10.82 -21.82 -2.34
CA ILE A 33 -11.89 -21.00 -1.75
C ILE A 33 -12.79 -20.41 -2.83
N PHE A 34 -12.25 -19.84 -3.90
CA PHE A 34 -13.01 -19.08 -4.89
C PHE A 34 -13.27 -19.90 -6.16
N LEU A 35 -12.24 -20.43 -6.81
CA LEU A 35 -12.41 -21.10 -8.12
C LEU A 35 -13.21 -22.42 -8.02
N SER A 36 -13.26 -23.03 -6.84
CA SER A 36 -14.06 -24.24 -6.57
C SER A 36 -15.57 -23.98 -6.47
N GLN A 37 -16.00 -22.74 -6.27
CA GLN A 37 -17.41 -22.39 -6.09
C GLN A 37 -18.16 -22.44 -7.43
N LYS A 38 -19.40 -22.91 -7.39
CA LYS A 38 -20.31 -22.94 -8.56
C LYS A 38 -21.08 -21.63 -8.67
N ASP A 39 -21.59 -21.35 -9.87
CA ASP A 39 -22.50 -20.23 -10.16
C ASP A 39 -21.92 -18.83 -9.85
N ARG A 40 -20.59 -18.69 -9.98
CA ARG A 40 -19.92 -17.38 -9.87
C ARG A 40 -20.27 -16.51 -11.08
N PRO A 41 -20.53 -15.20 -10.88
CA PRO A 41 -20.80 -14.28 -11.99
C PRO A 41 -19.65 -14.25 -13.01
N GLU A 42 -19.95 -14.16 -14.30
CA GLU A 42 -18.94 -14.08 -15.37
C GLU A 42 -17.99 -12.88 -15.19
N GLY A 43 -18.49 -11.77 -14.62
CA GLY A 43 -17.68 -10.60 -14.27
C GLY A 43 -16.55 -10.88 -13.28
N MET A 44 -16.54 -12.05 -12.61
CA MET A 44 -15.43 -12.47 -11.76
C MET A 44 -14.14 -12.80 -12.53
N ALA A 45 -14.23 -13.08 -13.84
CA ALA A 45 -13.06 -13.43 -14.65
C ALA A 45 -11.96 -12.35 -14.62
N TYR A 46 -12.33 -11.07 -14.54
CA TYR A 46 -11.37 -9.98 -14.38
C TYR A 46 -10.62 -10.08 -13.04
N PHE A 47 -11.32 -10.33 -11.94
CA PHE A 47 -10.69 -10.43 -10.62
C PHE A 47 -9.89 -11.72 -10.47
N ASP A 48 -10.32 -12.82 -11.12
CA ASP A 48 -9.55 -14.06 -11.20
C ASP A 48 -8.21 -13.81 -11.92
N PHE A 49 -8.24 -13.06 -13.02
CA PHE A 49 -7.04 -12.62 -13.71
C PHE A 49 -6.15 -11.74 -12.83
N VAL A 50 -6.72 -10.73 -12.16
CA VAL A 50 -5.95 -9.88 -11.21
C VAL A 50 -5.29 -10.73 -10.12
N MET A 51 -5.96 -11.75 -9.60
CA MET A 51 -5.40 -12.62 -8.59
C MET A 51 -4.30 -13.55 -9.13
N SER A 52 -4.41 -14.01 -10.39
CA SER A 52 -3.31 -14.72 -11.05
C SER A 52 -2.07 -13.84 -11.27
N GLU A 53 -2.26 -12.51 -11.33
CA GLU A 53 -1.22 -11.51 -11.57
C GLU A 53 -0.97 -10.61 -10.34
N VAL A 54 -1.34 -11.06 -9.13
CA VAL A 54 -1.44 -10.20 -7.92
C VAL A 54 -0.15 -9.43 -7.60
N HIS A 55 1.00 -10.03 -7.90
CA HIS A 55 2.35 -9.46 -7.76
C HIS A 55 3.09 -9.33 -9.11
N GLY A 56 2.40 -9.53 -10.23
CA GLY A 56 2.94 -9.52 -11.59
C GLY A 56 2.64 -8.21 -12.31
N LEU A 57 1.65 -8.24 -13.20
CA LEU A 57 1.35 -7.15 -14.14
C LEU A 57 1.24 -5.78 -13.48
N ARG A 58 0.51 -5.66 -12.35
CA ARG A 58 0.32 -4.36 -11.69
C ARG A 58 1.64 -3.80 -11.15
N ILE A 59 2.53 -4.64 -10.63
CA ILE A 59 3.86 -4.19 -10.18
C ILE A 59 4.67 -3.68 -11.35
N LYS A 60 4.63 -4.37 -12.49
CA LYS A 60 5.28 -3.92 -13.71
C LYS A 60 4.76 -2.55 -14.15
N GLU A 61 3.44 -2.32 -14.14
CA GLU A 61 2.85 -1.00 -14.46
C GLU A 61 3.34 0.11 -13.54
N LEU A 62 3.44 -0.17 -12.23
CA LEU A 62 3.94 0.80 -11.25
C LEU A 62 5.39 1.18 -11.54
N ILE A 63 6.24 0.17 -11.77
CA ILE A 63 7.68 0.35 -12.00
C ILE A 63 7.94 1.03 -13.34
N ASP A 64 7.18 0.70 -14.38
CA ASP A 64 7.27 1.41 -15.66
C ASP A 64 6.80 2.87 -15.54
N GLY A 65 5.72 3.11 -14.79
CA GLY A 65 5.30 4.48 -14.46
C GLY A 65 6.36 5.27 -13.69
N GLN A 66 7.10 4.65 -12.78
CA GLN A 66 8.21 5.28 -12.07
C GLN A 66 9.37 5.66 -13.00
N LYS A 67 9.67 4.83 -14.01
CA LYS A 67 10.66 5.18 -15.05
C LYS A 67 10.23 6.38 -15.89
N GLU A 68 8.92 6.60 -16.02
CA GLU A 68 8.33 7.79 -16.65
C GLU A 68 8.21 9.00 -15.71
N GLY A 69 8.64 8.86 -14.44
CA GLY A 69 8.62 9.93 -13.45
C GLY A 69 7.37 9.98 -12.56
N ARG A 70 6.39 9.08 -12.74
CA ARG A 70 5.24 8.96 -11.83
C ARG A 70 5.68 8.40 -10.47
N LYS A 71 4.87 8.63 -9.44
CA LYS A 71 5.17 8.20 -8.06
C LYS A 71 4.15 7.20 -7.54
N VAL A 72 4.61 6.31 -6.68
CA VAL A 72 3.78 5.33 -5.97
C VAL A 72 3.74 5.71 -4.50
N ILE A 73 2.55 5.86 -3.94
CA ILE A 73 2.34 6.21 -2.53
C ILE A 73 1.60 5.06 -1.86
N GLY A 74 2.24 4.44 -0.88
CA GLY A 74 1.66 3.38 -0.07
C GLY A 74 0.87 3.94 1.10
N SER A 75 -0.35 3.45 1.32
CA SER A 75 -1.20 3.86 2.44
C SER A 75 -1.67 2.67 3.26
N PHE A 76 -1.79 2.85 4.58
CA PHE A 76 -2.39 1.88 5.49
C PHE A 76 -3.83 2.26 5.88
N CYS A 77 -4.39 3.35 5.35
CA CYS A 77 -5.69 3.86 5.78
C CYS A 77 -6.44 4.64 4.71
N VAL A 78 -7.76 4.54 4.75
CA VAL A 78 -8.68 5.27 3.86
C VAL A 78 -8.75 6.78 4.16
N PHE A 79 -8.18 7.24 5.28
CA PHE A 79 -8.07 8.67 5.58
C PHE A 79 -6.92 9.36 4.84
N VAL A 80 -6.03 8.60 4.20
CA VAL A 80 -5.04 9.17 3.28
C VAL A 80 -5.77 9.52 1.97
N PRO A 81 -5.81 10.80 1.57
CA PRO A 81 -6.67 11.25 0.48
C PRO A 81 -6.12 10.84 -0.89
N GLU A 82 -6.67 9.77 -1.47
CA GLU A 82 -6.30 9.29 -2.82
C GLU A 82 -6.50 10.38 -3.87
N GLU A 83 -7.49 11.26 -3.71
CA GLU A 83 -7.79 12.35 -4.63
C GLU A 83 -6.61 13.31 -4.79
N ILE A 84 -5.86 13.58 -3.70
CA ILE A 84 -4.64 14.40 -3.73
C ILE A 84 -3.52 13.68 -4.47
N VAL A 85 -3.39 12.37 -4.27
CA VAL A 85 -2.37 11.54 -4.95
C VAL A 85 -2.66 11.48 -6.46
N ARG A 86 -3.91 11.22 -6.84
CA ARG A 86 -4.35 11.20 -8.25
C ARG A 86 -4.20 12.54 -8.94
N ALA A 87 -4.47 13.65 -8.25
CA ALA A 87 -4.30 14.99 -8.79
C ALA A 87 -2.84 15.33 -9.17
N ALA A 88 -1.87 14.62 -8.58
CA ALA A 88 -0.45 14.73 -8.87
C ALA A 88 0.08 13.62 -9.79
N ASP A 89 -0.80 12.96 -10.57
CA ASP A 89 -0.47 11.88 -11.51
C ASP A 89 0.29 10.70 -10.85
N ALA A 90 0.13 10.56 -9.53
CA ALA A 90 0.69 9.47 -8.73
C ALA A 90 -0.36 8.39 -8.48
N THR A 91 0.10 7.20 -8.07
CA THR A 91 -0.76 6.07 -7.72
C THR A 91 -0.74 5.83 -6.22
N LEU A 92 -1.91 5.71 -5.60
CA LEU A 92 -2.04 5.22 -4.23
C LEU A 92 -2.23 3.70 -4.23
N VAL A 93 -1.50 2.99 -3.36
CA VAL A 93 -1.67 1.55 -3.14
C VAL A 93 -1.95 1.26 -1.67
N GLY A 94 -2.92 0.38 -1.40
CA GLY A 94 -3.23 -0.07 -0.04
C GLY A 94 -2.23 -1.14 0.42
N LEU A 95 -1.62 -0.93 1.59
CA LEU A 95 -0.55 -1.80 2.13
C LEU A 95 -0.95 -2.52 3.43
N CYS A 96 -2.24 -2.51 3.77
CA CYS A 96 -2.75 -3.38 4.81
C CYS A 96 -2.70 -4.83 4.32
N THR A 97 -1.81 -5.62 4.88
CA THR A 97 -1.63 -7.04 4.53
C THR A 97 -2.43 -7.93 5.49
N GLY A 98 -2.69 -9.17 5.05
CA GLY A 98 -3.55 -10.11 5.77
C GLY A 98 -2.96 -11.51 5.97
N ALA A 99 -1.65 -11.68 5.81
CA ALA A 99 -0.97 -12.96 5.98
C ALA A 99 0.20 -12.85 6.98
N ASP A 100 0.42 -13.91 7.75
CA ASP A 100 1.53 -13.94 8.70
C ASP A 100 2.84 -14.28 7.97
N PHE A 101 3.85 -13.43 8.15
CA PHE A 101 5.17 -13.62 7.56
C PHE A 101 6.25 -13.13 8.53
N ALA A 102 7.42 -13.79 8.55
CA ALA A 102 8.55 -13.43 9.41
C ALA A 102 8.15 -13.13 10.87
N THR A 103 7.19 -13.88 11.43
CA THR A 103 6.53 -13.56 12.73
C THR A 103 7.51 -13.45 13.88
N ASP A 104 8.55 -14.27 13.89
CA ASP A 104 9.59 -14.26 14.91
C ASP A 104 10.42 -12.97 14.88
N GLU A 105 10.67 -12.41 13.70
CA GLU A 105 11.34 -11.12 13.55
C GLU A 105 10.42 -9.96 13.93
N VAL A 106 9.14 -10.05 13.58
CA VAL A 106 8.13 -9.06 13.97
C VAL A 106 7.98 -8.98 15.49
N ASP A 107 7.95 -10.13 16.17
CA ASP A 107 7.80 -10.22 17.63
C ASP A 107 9.00 -9.65 18.42
N LYS A 108 10.15 -9.47 17.77
CA LYS A 108 11.30 -8.77 18.37
C LYS A 108 11.11 -7.25 18.38
N LEU A 109 10.26 -6.73 17.50
CA LEU A 109 10.03 -5.28 17.31
C LEU A 109 8.70 -4.80 17.87
N LEU A 110 7.67 -5.65 17.81
CA LEU A 110 6.31 -5.33 18.24
C LEU A 110 5.84 -6.31 19.32
N PRO A 111 5.02 -5.86 20.29
CA PRO A 111 4.39 -6.75 21.25
C PRO A 111 3.58 -7.86 20.57
N ARG A 112 3.65 -9.08 21.09
CA ARG A 112 2.95 -10.25 20.53
C ARG A 112 1.44 -10.06 20.39
N ASN A 113 0.86 -9.27 21.29
CA ASN A 113 -0.57 -8.92 21.36
C ASN A 113 -0.95 -7.71 20.49
N THR A 114 -0.05 -7.24 19.62
CA THR A 114 -0.37 -6.22 18.61
C THR A 114 -1.33 -6.80 17.56
N CYS A 115 -2.19 -5.95 16.99
CA CYS A 115 -3.11 -6.33 15.91
C CYS A 115 -2.39 -7.08 14.77
N ALA A 116 -2.97 -8.20 14.32
CA ALA A 116 -2.40 -9.05 13.27
C ALA A 116 -2.14 -8.30 11.96
N LEU A 117 -2.98 -7.33 11.58
CA LEU A 117 -2.77 -6.50 10.38
C LEU A 117 -1.46 -5.71 10.44
N ILE A 118 -1.15 -5.14 11.61
CA ILE A 118 0.10 -4.37 11.82
C ILE A 118 1.29 -5.32 11.77
N LYS A 119 1.18 -6.47 12.45
CA LYS A 119 2.22 -7.50 12.46
C LYS A 119 2.50 -8.03 11.06
N SER A 120 1.44 -8.28 10.28
CA SER A 120 1.52 -8.70 8.89
C SER A 120 2.29 -7.69 8.05
N ALA A 121 1.97 -6.39 8.15
CA ALA A 121 2.66 -5.36 7.35
C ALA A 121 4.17 -5.30 7.67
N PHE A 122 4.53 -5.43 8.95
CA PHE A 122 5.93 -5.56 9.37
C PHE A 122 6.58 -6.83 8.84
N GLY A 123 5.87 -7.95 8.90
CA GLY A 123 6.33 -9.24 8.40
C GLY A 123 6.64 -9.20 6.90
N PHE A 124 5.76 -8.59 6.12
CA PHE A 124 5.96 -8.41 4.67
C PHE A 124 7.15 -7.52 4.35
N LYS A 125 7.39 -6.47 5.15
CA LYS A 125 8.56 -5.59 4.99
C LYS A 125 9.86 -6.29 5.39
N LEU A 126 9.88 -6.96 6.54
CA LEU A 126 11.07 -7.64 7.07
C LEU A 126 11.45 -8.87 6.25
N GLY A 127 10.45 -9.65 5.82
CA GLY A 127 10.62 -10.81 4.95
C GLY A 127 10.82 -10.44 3.48
N LYS A 128 10.70 -9.16 3.11
CA LYS A 128 10.89 -8.67 1.73
C LYS A 128 10.06 -9.45 0.70
N VAL A 129 8.77 -9.65 1.01
CA VAL A 129 7.84 -10.42 0.16
C VAL A 129 6.74 -9.56 -0.47
N CYS A 130 6.69 -8.26 -0.19
CA CYS A 130 5.71 -7.36 -0.82
C CYS A 130 6.33 -6.46 -1.89
N PRO A 131 6.13 -6.74 -3.18
CA PRO A 131 6.59 -5.82 -4.22
C PRO A 131 5.91 -4.45 -4.13
N TYR A 132 4.67 -4.34 -3.64
CA TYR A 132 3.98 -3.05 -3.47
C TYR A 132 4.64 -2.16 -2.41
N ILE A 133 5.10 -2.72 -1.29
CA ILE A 133 5.81 -1.96 -0.25
C ILE A 133 7.16 -1.48 -0.79
N GLU A 134 7.89 -2.36 -1.47
CA GLU A 134 9.22 -2.00 -2.00
C GLU A 134 9.13 -0.97 -3.14
N ALA A 135 8.12 -1.08 -4.00
CA ALA A 135 7.87 -0.14 -5.09
C ALA A 135 7.40 1.25 -4.61
N ALA A 136 6.83 1.42 -3.42
CA ALA A 136 6.30 2.71 -2.97
C ALA A 136 7.40 3.77 -2.82
N ASP A 137 7.29 4.96 -3.43
CA ASP A 137 8.21 6.10 -3.22
C ASP A 137 7.99 6.78 -1.85
N LEU A 138 6.79 6.67 -1.28
CA LEU A 138 6.42 7.22 0.02
C LEU A 138 5.43 6.29 0.71
N LEU A 139 5.66 5.98 1.98
CA LEU A 139 4.71 5.30 2.85
C LEU A 139 3.99 6.35 3.71
N VAL A 140 2.67 6.25 3.77
CA VAL A 140 1.82 7.18 4.51
C VAL A 140 1.13 6.44 5.65
N GLY A 141 1.57 6.75 6.86
CA GLY A 141 0.94 6.30 8.09
C GLY A 141 -0.02 7.34 8.66
N GLU A 142 -0.78 6.93 9.67
CA GLU A 142 -1.77 7.76 10.35
C GLU A 142 -1.88 7.41 11.84
N ASN A 143 -2.23 8.38 12.68
CA ASN A 143 -2.34 8.20 14.13
C ASN A 143 -3.73 7.70 14.60
N THR A 144 -4.32 6.72 13.93
CA THR A 144 -5.69 6.23 14.21
C THR A 144 -5.78 5.38 15.49
N CYS A 145 -5.39 4.10 15.43
CA CYS A 145 -5.34 3.24 16.61
C CYS A 145 -3.96 3.32 17.28
N ASP A 146 -3.90 2.98 18.57
CA ASP A 146 -2.64 3.04 19.31
C ASP A 146 -1.56 2.14 18.71
N GLY A 147 -1.94 0.95 18.24
CA GLY A 147 -1.03 0.03 17.58
C GLY A 147 -0.35 0.66 16.37
N LYS A 148 -1.13 1.22 15.44
CA LYS A 148 -0.59 1.85 14.22
C LYS A 148 0.24 3.09 14.53
N LYS A 149 -0.30 3.97 15.37
CA LYS A 149 0.37 5.21 15.80
C LYS A 149 1.77 4.91 16.35
N LYS A 150 1.90 3.92 17.23
CA LYS A 150 3.18 3.53 17.82
C LYS A 150 4.03 2.68 16.88
N SER A 151 3.44 1.83 16.04
CA SER A 151 4.21 1.02 15.10
C SER A 151 4.89 1.89 14.05
N PHE A 152 4.31 3.02 13.63
CA PHE A 152 4.97 3.91 12.67
C PHE A 152 6.29 4.50 13.19
N GLU A 153 6.45 4.73 14.49
CA GLU A 153 7.73 5.15 15.09
C GLU A 153 8.81 4.04 15.03
N VAL A 154 8.39 2.77 14.99
CA VAL A 154 9.29 1.63 14.78
C VAL A 154 9.59 1.48 13.29
N LEU A 155 8.56 1.61 12.44
CA LEU A 155 8.68 1.51 10.99
C LEU A 155 9.62 2.58 10.42
N ASP A 156 9.60 3.79 10.98
CA ASP A 156 10.50 4.91 10.62
C ASP A 156 11.99 4.55 10.71
N LYS A 157 12.35 3.54 11.53
CA LYS A 157 13.72 3.03 11.65
C LYS A 157 14.06 1.96 10.62
N LEU A 158 13.05 1.45 9.90
CA LEU A 158 13.17 0.37 8.92
C LEU A 158 12.99 0.88 7.48
N VAL A 159 12.45 2.09 7.29
CA VAL A 159 12.17 2.68 5.98
C VAL A 159 12.57 4.15 5.97
N ASP A 160 13.18 4.60 4.87
CA ASP A 160 13.66 6.00 4.76
C ASP A 160 12.59 6.98 4.26
N LYS A 161 11.36 6.50 4.06
CA LYS A 161 10.31 7.17 3.27
C LYS A 161 8.95 7.14 3.95
N LEU A 162 8.87 7.53 5.21
CA LEU A 162 7.63 7.56 5.98
C LEU A 162 7.11 8.99 6.20
N TYR A 163 5.82 9.20 5.93
CA TYR A 163 5.07 10.41 6.29
C TYR A 163 3.88 10.02 7.16
N VAL A 164 3.70 10.66 8.31
CA VAL A 164 2.60 10.32 9.24
C VAL A 164 1.62 11.49 9.33
N MET A 165 0.33 11.19 9.07
CA MET A 165 -0.78 12.13 9.18
C MET A 165 -1.38 12.16 10.59
N ASP A 166 -1.75 13.36 11.04
CA ASP A 166 -2.47 13.60 12.30
C ASP A 166 -4.00 13.69 12.08
N ILE A 167 -4.68 12.57 12.22
CA ILE A 167 -6.13 12.46 12.07
C ILE A 167 -6.83 12.82 13.39
N PRO A 168 -7.81 13.75 13.36
CA PRO A 168 -8.54 14.12 14.56
C PRO A 168 -9.39 12.96 15.09
N GLN A 169 -9.51 12.85 16.41
CA GLN A 169 -10.35 11.83 17.05
C GLN A 169 -11.83 12.24 17.14
N MET A 170 -12.14 13.51 16.89
CA MET A 170 -13.50 14.06 16.96
C MET A 170 -13.83 14.85 15.70
N LYS A 171 -15.10 14.83 15.30
CA LYS A 171 -15.62 15.57 14.14
C LYS A 171 -16.10 16.99 14.49
N SER A 172 -15.55 17.58 15.55
CA SER A 172 -15.86 18.95 16.00
C SER A 172 -15.33 20.00 15.00
N PRO A 173 -15.70 21.28 15.13
CA PRO A 173 -15.11 22.34 14.32
C PRO A 173 -13.57 22.35 14.36
N GLU A 174 -12.98 22.13 15.53
CA GLU A 174 -11.53 22.07 15.73
C GLU A 174 -10.92 20.84 15.06
N GLY A 175 -11.56 19.68 15.20
CA GLY A 175 -11.10 18.45 14.53
C GLY A 175 -11.14 18.58 13.00
N ARG A 176 -12.21 19.17 12.45
CA ARG A 176 -12.29 19.48 11.01
C ARG A 176 -11.23 20.48 10.57
N ALA A 177 -10.90 21.46 11.40
CA ALA A 177 -9.83 22.42 11.12
C ALA A 177 -8.45 21.73 11.10
N LEU A 178 -8.18 20.82 12.03
CA LEU A 178 -6.97 19.99 12.03
C LEU A 178 -6.88 19.13 10.76
N LEU A 179 -7.95 18.40 10.42
CA LEU A 179 -7.97 17.55 9.22
C LEU A 179 -7.71 18.36 7.95
N LYS A 180 -8.34 19.54 7.82
CA LYS A 180 -8.10 20.44 6.69
C LYS A 180 -6.63 20.89 6.61
N ALA A 181 -6.03 21.21 7.75
CA ALA A 181 -4.62 21.60 7.80
C ALA A 181 -3.69 20.42 7.43
N GLU A 182 -4.01 19.21 7.86
CA GLU A 182 -3.28 17.98 7.53
C GLU A 182 -3.38 17.63 6.05
N TYR A 183 -4.56 17.74 5.43
CA TYR A 183 -4.70 17.57 3.98
C TYR A 183 -3.90 18.64 3.20
N ALA A 184 -3.85 19.88 3.69
CA ALA A 184 -3.00 20.90 3.08
C ALA A 184 -1.50 20.61 3.23
N ARG A 185 -1.07 20.03 4.36
CA ARG A 185 0.32 19.58 4.56
C ARG A 185 0.66 18.39 3.66
N PHE A 186 -0.23 17.40 3.60
CA PHE A 186 -0.07 16.23 2.76
C PHE A 186 -0.03 16.59 1.27
N LYS A 187 -0.92 17.48 0.81
CA LYS A 187 -0.85 18.06 -0.55
C LYS A 187 0.54 18.59 -0.87
N LYS A 188 1.11 19.42 0.00
CA LYS A 188 2.47 19.97 -0.20
C LYS A 188 3.55 18.90 -0.24
N ALA A 189 3.43 17.86 0.60
CA ALA A 189 4.36 16.73 0.59
C ALA A 189 4.28 15.96 -0.73
N VAL A 190 3.07 15.72 -1.25
CA VAL A 190 2.84 15.09 -2.55
C VAL A 190 3.38 15.96 -3.69
N GLU A 191 3.08 17.26 -3.71
CA GLU A 191 3.62 18.19 -4.72
C GLU A 191 5.15 18.21 -4.73
N LYS A 192 5.77 18.17 -3.55
CA LYS A 192 7.24 18.09 -3.43
C LYS A 192 7.77 16.75 -3.96
N LEU A 193 7.08 15.65 -3.68
CA LEU A 193 7.49 14.31 -4.10
C LEU A 193 7.39 14.13 -5.62
N THR A 194 6.32 14.64 -6.23
CA THR A 194 6.03 14.46 -7.66
C THR A 194 6.58 15.59 -8.54
N GLY A 195 6.85 16.76 -7.97
CA GLY A 195 7.16 17.98 -8.71
C GLY A 195 5.95 18.60 -9.43
N ILE A 196 4.74 18.09 -9.20
CA ILE A 196 3.51 18.55 -9.84
C ILE A 196 2.73 19.43 -8.89
N VAL A 197 2.41 20.66 -9.31
CA VAL A 197 1.53 21.57 -8.56
C VAL A 197 0.08 21.12 -8.74
N ILE A 198 -0.61 20.87 -7.63
CA ILE A 198 -2.02 20.51 -7.58
C ILE A 198 -2.85 21.78 -7.52
N ASP A 199 -3.35 22.22 -8.67
CA ASP A 199 -4.31 23.32 -8.81
C ASP A 199 -5.77 22.83 -8.65
N PRO A 200 -6.77 23.73 -8.64
CA PRO A 200 -8.17 23.33 -8.51
C PRO A 200 -8.69 22.40 -9.61
N ALA A 201 -8.17 22.49 -10.83
CA ALA A 201 -8.61 21.65 -11.96
C ALA A 201 -8.07 20.22 -11.81
N ARG A 202 -6.78 20.08 -11.48
CA ARG A 202 -6.15 18.80 -11.16
C ARG A 202 -6.80 18.13 -9.95
N LEU A 203 -7.06 18.90 -8.89
CA LEU A 203 -7.75 18.37 -7.71
C LEU A 203 -9.16 17.88 -8.05
N ARG A 204 -9.90 18.62 -8.88
CA ARG A 204 -11.22 18.18 -9.36
C ARG A 204 -11.13 16.87 -10.13
N ASN A 205 -10.18 16.75 -11.06
CA ASN A 205 -9.95 15.51 -11.81
C ASN A 205 -9.60 14.33 -10.87
N GLY A 206 -8.75 14.55 -9.86
CA GLY A 206 -8.44 13.53 -8.85
C GLY A 206 -9.65 13.07 -8.04
N ILE A 207 -10.58 13.99 -7.75
CA ILE A 207 -11.86 13.67 -7.08
C ILE A 207 -12.77 12.88 -8.03
N GLU A 208 -12.87 13.29 -9.31
CA GLU A 208 -13.71 12.62 -10.31
C GLU A 208 -13.24 11.18 -10.61
N ILE A 209 -11.93 10.91 -10.59
CA ILE A 209 -11.39 9.56 -10.76
C ILE A 209 -11.75 8.63 -9.59
N THR A 210 -11.87 9.19 -8.38
CA THR A 210 -12.06 8.42 -7.13
C THR A 210 -13.54 8.16 -6.81
N ASN A 211 -14.45 8.99 -7.32
CA ASN A 211 -15.90 8.86 -7.12
C ASN A 211 -16.55 7.91 -8.12
#